data_AF-A0A959C945-F1
#
_entry.id   AF-A0A959C945-F1
#
_cell.length_a   1.000
_cell.length_b   1.000
_cell.length_c   1.000
_cell.angle_alpha   90.00
_cell.angle_beta   90.00
_cell.angle_gamma   90.00
#
_symmetry.space_group_name_H-M   'P 1'
#
loop_
_entity.id
_entity.type
_entity.pdbx_description
1 polymer ?
#
loop_
_entity_poly.entity_id
_entity_poly.type
_entity_poly.pdbx_seq_one_letter_code
_entity_poly.pdbx_strand_id
1 'polypeptide(L)'
;ETLEPNAPDSWVAWNFFDPVLMQKEYFSAYVFEDLAAQYLDEHPELRAELDAKRNAEPEFAANARAQLDWVYRKSPWYEPGHRMYPVGRLLKSSALPLEK
;
A
#
# COMPACT_ATOMS: atom_id res chain seq x y z
N GLU A 1 -19.21 -8.09 17.54
CA GLU A 1 -19.22 -8.83 16.25
C GLU A 1 -19.14 -7.90 15.05
N THR A 2 -19.85 -6.77 15.02
CA THR A 2 -19.90 -5.84 13.87
C THR A 2 -18.54 -5.37 13.31
N LEU A 3 -17.52 -5.24 14.17
CA LEU A 3 -16.17 -4.83 13.79
C LEU A 3 -15.25 -5.99 13.36
N GLU A 4 -15.69 -7.23 13.54
CA GLU A 4 -14.94 -8.44 13.15
C GLU A 4 -15.15 -8.72 11.66
N PRO A 5 -14.14 -8.62 10.79
CA PRO A 5 -14.34 -8.69 9.34
C PRO A 5 -14.89 -10.04 8.87
N ASN A 6 -14.64 -11.12 9.62
CA ASN A 6 -15.12 -12.47 9.30
C ASN A 6 -16.49 -12.81 9.89
N ALA A 7 -17.12 -11.90 10.66
CA ALA A 7 -18.45 -12.14 11.24
C ALA A 7 -19.57 -11.93 10.20
N PRO A 8 -20.67 -12.71 10.27
CA PRO A 8 -21.78 -12.60 9.32
C PRO A 8 -22.45 -11.21 9.36
N ASP A 9 -22.54 -10.59 10.54
CA ASP A 9 -23.13 -9.26 10.73
C ASP A 9 -22.07 -8.14 10.78
N SER A 10 -20.95 -8.33 10.09
CA SER A 10 -19.86 -7.34 10.06
C SER A 10 -20.12 -6.19 9.09
N TRP A 11 -19.56 -5.02 9.38
CA TRP A 11 -19.59 -3.90 8.45
C TRP A 11 -18.94 -4.21 7.09
N VAL A 12 -17.98 -5.14 7.03
CA VAL A 12 -17.42 -5.63 5.76
C VAL A 12 -18.44 -6.47 5.00
N ALA A 13 -19.14 -7.39 5.67
CA ALA A 13 -20.19 -8.21 5.03
C ALA A 13 -21.35 -7.37 4.48
N TRP A 14 -21.58 -6.20 5.06
CA TRP A 14 -22.59 -5.22 4.62
C TRP A 14 -22.03 -4.12 3.71
N ASN A 15 -20.82 -4.28 3.16
CA ASN A 15 -20.19 -3.36 2.19
C ASN A 15 -19.91 -1.93 2.71
N PHE A 16 -19.97 -1.72 4.03
CA PHE A 16 -19.75 -0.38 4.62
C PHE A 16 -18.31 0.12 4.42
N PHE A 17 -17.36 -0.82 4.29
CA PHE A 17 -15.94 -0.52 4.10
C PHE A 17 -15.44 -0.69 2.65
N ASP A 18 -16.32 -0.91 1.68
CA ASP A 18 -15.95 -0.98 0.26
C ASP A 18 -15.06 0.17 -0.23
N PRO A 19 -15.19 1.42 0.25
CA PRO A 19 -14.30 2.50 -0.16
C PRO A 19 -12.81 2.24 0.07
N VAL A 20 -12.41 1.35 0.99
CA VAL A 20 -10.99 1.01 1.18
C VAL A 20 -10.48 0.02 0.11
N LEU A 21 -11.37 -0.67 -0.60
CA LEU A 21 -11.00 -1.64 -1.64
C LEU A 21 -10.67 -0.96 -2.97
N MET A 22 -11.10 0.28 -3.16
CA MET A 22 -10.88 1.05 -4.38
C MET A 22 -9.69 1.99 -4.21
N GLN A 23 -8.70 1.85 -5.07
CA GLN A 23 -7.63 2.84 -5.21
C GLN A 23 -8.19 4.12 -5.85
N LYS A 24 -7.97 5.27 -5.22
CA LYS A 24 -8.46 6.56 -5.72
C LYS A 24 -7.34 7.36 -6.37
N GLU A 25 -6.11 7.18 -5.90
CA GLU A 25 -4.95 7.95 -6.34
C GLU A 25 -3.98 7.10 -7.15
N TYR A 26 -3.54 7.64 -8.28
CA TYR A 26 -2.55 7.04 -9.16
C TYR A 26 -1.50 8.08 -9.53
N PHE A 27 -0.38 7.62 -10.09
CA PHE A 27 0.63 8.51 -10.63
C PHE A 27 0.48 8.72 -12.14
N SER A 28 0.88 9.91 -12.59
CA SER A 28 1.18 10.20 -13.99
C SER A 28 2.66 9.93 -14.22
N ALA A 29 3.01 9.07 -15.19
CA ALA A 29 4.40 8.74 -15.49
C ALA A 29 5.24 10.01 -15.78
N TYR A 30 4.68 10.96 -16.53
CA TYR A 30 5.34 12.21 -16.90
C TYR A 30 5.78 13.05 -15.68
N VAL A 31 5.00 13.06 -14.61
CA VAL A 31 5.31 13.84 -13.40
C VAL A 31 6.13 13.00 -12.41
N PHE A 32 5.90 11.69 -12.41
CA PHE A 32 6.41 10.80 -11.37
C PHE A 32 7.82 10.28 -11.62
N GLU A 33 8.27 10.21 -12.89
CA GLU A 33 9.53 9.57 -13.24
C GLU A 33 10.75 10.21 -12.55
N ASP A 34 10.87 11.53 -12.59
CA ASP A 34 11.96 12.25 -11.94
C ASP A 34 11.93 12.07 -10.41
N LEU A 35 10.73 12.11 -9.83
CA LEU A 35 10.51 11.94 -8.40
C LEU A 35 10.83 10.50 -7.94
N ALA A 36 10.46 9.50 -8.76
CA ALA A 36 10.78 8.11 -8.51
C ALA A 36 12.29 7.85 -8.57
N ALA A 37 13.00 8.47 -9.52
CA ALA A 37 14.45 8.37 -9.60
C ALA A 37 15.12 8.95 -8.34
N GLN A 38 14.72 10.17 -7.92
CA GLN A 38 15.22 10.77 -6.69
C GLN A 38 14.92 9.90 -5.46
N TYR A 39 13.71 9.36 -5.35
CA TYR A 39 13.32 8.51 -4.23
C TYR A 39 14.18 7.24 -4.13
N LEU A 40 14.51 6.61 -5.27
CA LEU A 40 15.38 5.44 -5.31
C LEU A 40 16.83 5.76 -4.96
N ASP A 41 17.31 6.95 -5.30
CA ASP A 41 18.66 7.39 -4.93
C ASP A 41 18.77 7.67 -3.42
N GLU A 42 17.69 8.14 -2.79
CA GLU A 42 17.58 8.31 -1.34
C GLU A 42 17.39 6.98 -0.59
N HIS A 43 16.87 5.94 -1.27
CA HIS A 43 16.55 4.62 -0.69
C HIS A 43 17.26 3.49 -1.47
N PRO A 44 18.59 3.33 -1.29
CA PRO A 44 19.39 2.38 -2.06
C PRO A 44 18.94 0.92 -1.88
N GLU A 45 18.32 0.57 -0.76
CA GLU A 45 17.71 -0.75 -0.53
C GLU A 45 16.56 -1.03 -1.50
N LEU A 46 15.72 -0.02 -1.79
CA LEU A 46 14.61 -0.15 -2.73
C LEU A 46 15.13 -0.23 -4.17
N ARG A 47 16.20 0.50 -4.50
CA ARG A 47 16.89 0.37 -5.79
C ARG A 47 17.41 -1.05 -6.01
N ALA A 48 18.07 -1.63 -5.00
CA ALA A 48 18.56 -3.01 -5.08
C ALA A 48 17.42 -4.03 -5.28
N GLU A 49 16.29 -3.87 -4.56
CA GLU A 49 15.10 -4.71 -4.74
C GLU A 49 14.49 -4.58 -6.15
N LEU A 50 14.41 -3.36 -6.69
CA LEU A 50 13.91 -3.12 -8.04
C LEU A 50 14.78 -3.79 -9.09
N ASP A 51 16.10 -3.64 -8.99
CA ASP A 51 17.05 -4.23 -9.93
C ASP A 51 17.07 -5.76 -9.83
N ALA A 52 16.96 -6.33 -8.62
CA ALA A 52 16.79 -7.77 -8.44
C ALA A 52 15.53 -8.28 -9.15
N LYS A 53 14.41 -7.57 -9.01
CA LYS A 53 13.15 -7.92 -9.69
C LYS A 53 13.27 -7.82 -11.20
N ARG A 54 13.92 -6.77 -11.74
CA ARG A 54 14.18 -6.62 -13.18
C ARG A 54 15.02 -7.77 -13.72
N ASN A 55 16.04 -8.20 -12.98
CA ASN A 55 16.90 -9.31 -13.41
C ASN A 55 16.18 -10.66 -13.39
N ALA A 56 15.25 -10.86 -12.46
CA ALA A 56 14.49 -12.11 -12.33
C ALA A 56 13.32 -12.22 -13.32
N GLU A 57 12.72 -11.10 -13.72
CA GLU A 57 11.46 -11.07 -14.48
C GLU A 57 11.60 -10.24 -15.78
N PRO A 58 11.88 -10.89 -16.94
CA PRO A 58 12.08 -10.19 -18.21
C PRO A 58 10.86 -9.36 -18.66
N GLU A 59 9.65 -9.85 -18.43
CA GLU A 59 8.41 -9.12 -18.78
C GLU A 59 8.26 -7.83 -17.95
N PHE A 60 8.64 -7.87 -16.67
CA PHE A 60 8.67 -6.70 -15.80
C PHE A 60 9.77 -5.72 -16.21
N ALA A 61 10.97 -6.23 -16.53
CA ALA A 61 12.07 -5.41 -17.02
C ALA A 61 11.75 -4.69 -18.34
N ALA A 62 10.93 -5.29 -19.20
CA ALA A 62 10.46 -4.70 -20.45
C ALA A 62 9.30 -3.70 -20.27
N ASN A 63 8.71 -3.58 -19.07
CA ASN A 63 7.56 -2.73 -18.81
C ASN A 63 7.90 -1.56 -17.87
N ALA A 64 8.17 -0.40 -18.45
CA ALA A 64 8.50 0.82 -17.70
C ALA A 64 7.38 1.28 -16.76
N ARG A 65 6.11 1.17 -17.18
CA ARG A 65 4.96 1.56 -16.35
C ARG A 65 4.82 0.66 -15.13
N ALA A 66 5.13 -0.62 -15.26
CA ALA A 66 5.13 -1.57 -14.13
C ALA A 66 6.27 -1.29 -13.15
N GLN A 67 7.45 -0.90 -13.64
CA GLN A 67 8.57 -0.49 -12.79
C GLN A 67 8.22 0.77 -11.99
N LEU A 68 7.66 1.80 -12.64
CA LEU A 68 7.19 3.00 -11.95
C LEU A 68 6.07 2.69 -10.95
N ASP A 69 5.14 1.78 -11.29
CA ASP A 69 4.08 1.34 -10.37
C ASP A 69 4.63 0.65 -9.12
N TRP A 70 5.66 -0.17 -9.31
CA TRP A 70 6.36 -0.83 -8.21
C TRP A 70 6.99 0.19 -7.26
N VAL A 71 7.66 1.21 -7.80
CA VAL A 71 8.24 2.29 -6.98
C VAL A 71 7.15 3.10 -6.28
N TYR A 72 6.10 3.48 -7.01
CA TYR A 72 4.96 4.22 -6.46
C TYR A 72 4.36 3.49 -5.25
N ARG A 73 4.08 2.19 -5.36
CA ARG A 73 3.51 1.38 -4.25
C ARG A 73 4.40 1.28 -3.01
N LYS A 74 5.70 1.52 -3.15
CA LYS A 74 6.70 1.50 -2.06
C LYS A 74 7.10 2.90 -1.60
N SER A 75 6.43 3.92 -2.12
CA SER A 75 6.69 5.32 -1.80
C SER A 75 5.63 5.91 -0.86
N PRO A 76 5.90 7.06 -0.22
CA PRO A 76 4.91 7.77 0.58
C PRO A 76 3.71 8.31 -0.22
N TRP A 77 3.79 8.34 -1.55
CA TRP A 77 2.73 8.88 -2.42
C TRP A 77 1.62 7.88 -2.72
N TYR A 78 1.82 6.60 -2.39
CA TYR A 78 0.75 5.61 -2.50
C TYR A 78 -0.28 5.78 -1.40
N GLU A 79 -1.56 5.73 -1.77
CA GLU A 79 -2.69 5.89 -0.85
C GLU A 79 -2.59 4.91 0.34
N PRO A 80 -2.35 5.39 1.58
CA PRO A 80 -2.05 4.51 2.72
C PRO A 80 -3.21 3.58 3.10
N GLY A 81 -4.45 4.02 2.88
CA GLY A 81 -5.67 3.29 3.24
C GLY A 81 -6.11 2.24 2.23
N HIS A 82 -5.51 2.19 1.04
CA HIS A 82 -5.93 1.26 0.00
C HIS A 82 -5.66 -0.19 0.45
N ARG A 83 -6.74 -0.96 0.55
CA ARG A 83 -6.81 -2.35 1.05
C ARG A 83 -6.43 -2.51 2.52
N MET A 84 -6.50 -1.43 3.30
CA MET A 84 -6.34 -1.48 4.74
C MET A 84 -7.70 -1.54 5.43
N TYR A 85 -7.92 -2.56 6.25
CA TYR A 85 -9.13 -2.64 7.06
C TYR A 85 -9.08 -1.58 8.18
N PRO A 86 -10.06 -0.66 8.29
CA PRO A 86 -9.96 0.51 9.17
C PRO A 86 -10.28 0.22 10.65
N VAL A 87 -10.26 -1.05 11.05
CA VAL A 87 -10.44 -1.48 12.44
C VAL A 87 -9.22 -2.27 12.89
N GLY A 88 -8.54 -1.77 13.92
CA GLY A 88 -7.44 -2.48 14.57
C GLY A 88 -7.91 -3.47 15.63
N ARG A 89 -7.29 -4.66 15.68
CA ARG A 89 -7.48 -5.63 16.77
C ARG A 89 -6.27 -5.63 17.69
N LEU A 90 -6.50 -5.42 18.98
CA LEU A 90 -5.48 -5.67 20.00
C LEU A 90 -5.32 -7.19 20.19
N LEU A 91 -4.17 -7.72 19.79
CA LEU A 91 -3.83 -9.14 19.98
C LEU A 91 -3.36 -9.44 21.40
N LYS A 92 -2.97 -8.41 22.15
CA LYS A 92 -2.53 -8.49 23.54
C LYS A 92 -3.25 -7.40 24.33
N SER A 93 -3.64 -7.73 25.57
CA SER A 93 -4.18 -6.75 26.49
C SER A 93 -3.12 -5.67 26.77
N SER A 94 -3.53 -4.41 26.71
CA SER A 94 -2.72 -3.26 27.09
C SER A 94 -3.53 -2.36 28.03
N ALA A 95 -2.85 -1.69 28.96
CA ALA A 95 -3.48 -0.65 29.76
C ALA A 95 -3.76 0.55 28.85
N LEU A 96 -5.03 0.96 28.77
CA LEU A 96 -5.44 2.15 28.04
C LEU A 96 -5.30 3.37 28.96
N PRO A 97 -4.79 4.51 28.46
CA PRO A 97 -4.71 5.75 29.21
C PRO A 97 -6.10 6.40 29.29
N LEU A 98 -7.03 5.75 29.97
CA LEU A 98 -8.36 6.28 30.23
C LEU A 98 -8.27 7.18 31.47
N GLU A 99 -8.46 8.48 31.29
CA GLU A 99 -8.71 9.38 32.42
C GLU A 99 -10.06 9.02 33.07
N LYS A 100 -10.12 9.12 34.40
CA LYS A 100 -11.32 8.80 35.20
C LYS A 100 -12.30 9.95 35.24
#